data_AF-A0A8T0PDG6-F1
#
_entry.id   AF-A0A8T0PDG6-F1
#
_cell.length_a   1.000
_cell.length_b   1.000
_cell.length_c   1.000
_cell.angle_alpha   90.00
_cell.angle_beta   90.00
_cell.angle_gamma   90.00
#
_symmetry.space_group_name_H-M   'P 1'
#
loop_
_entity.id
_entity.type
_entity.pdbx_description
1 polymer ?
#
loop_
_entity_poly.entity_id
_entity_poly.type
_entity_poly.pdbx_seq_one_letter_code
_entity_poly.pdbx_strand_id
1 'polypeptide(L)'
;MVPSPWKNLSAAAAVVLLLVILTAESSQGFWDGCNEHLSGSYKGACWPFINDAKCGTTCIRESFDNLSGTCHTFQCWCWTTC
;
A
#
# COMPACT_ATOMS: atom_id res chain seq x y z
N MET A 1 27.05 -19.31 -36.57
CA MET A 1 26.44 -18.11 -35.96
C MET A 1 25.67 -18.56 -34.73
N VAL A 2 26.06 -18.10 -33.55
CA VAL A 2 25.40 -18.43 -32.27
C VAL A 2 24.10 -17.61 -32.17
N PRO A 3 22.93 -18.20 -31.83
CA PRO A 3 21.71 -17.42 -31.63
C PRO A 3 21.84 -16.60 -30.33
N SER A 4 21.65 -15.28 -30.42
CA SER A 4 21.63 -14.41 -29.25
C SER A 4 20.32 -14.60 -28.44
N PRO A 5 20.38 -14.72 -27.10
CA PRO A 5 19.22 -15.05 -26.25
C PRO A 5 18.28 -13.87 -25.96
N TRP A 6 18.34 -12.78 -26.74
CA TRP A 6 17.81 -11.46 -26.40
C TRP A 6 16.32 -11.26 -26.72
N LYS A 7 15.52 -12.33 -26.74
CA LYS A 7 14.11 -12.24 -27.20
C LYS A 7 13.05 -12.32 -26.09
N ASN A 8 13.43 -12.65 -24.85
CA ASN A 8 12.43 -12.95 -23.80
C ASN A 8 12.38 -11.95 -22.64
N LEU A 9 13.29 -10.97 -22.58
CA LEU A 9 13.29 -9.95 -21.51
C LEU A 9 12.07 -9.01 -21.62
N SER A 10 11.62 -8.72 -22.84
CA SER A 10 10.49 -7.83 -23.09
C SER A 10 9.15 -8.43 -22.66
N ALA A 11 8.97 -9.74 -22.80
CA ALA A 11 7.74 -10.42 -22.39
C ALA A 11 7.66 -10.54 -20.86
N ALA A 12 8.77 -10.89 -20.21
CA ALA A 12 8.84 -10.94 -18.76
C ALA A 12 8.58 -9.56 -18.12
N ALA A 13 9.18 -8.49 -18.66
CA ALA A 13 8.94 -7.13 -18.19
C ALA A 13 7.47 -6.69 -18.41
N ALA A 14 6.87 -7.03 -19.54
CA ALA A 14 5.47 -6.73 -19.82
C ALA A 14 4.51 -7.48 -18.87
N VAL A 15 4.79 -8.74 -18.55
CA VAL A 15 4.01 -9.54 -17.58
C VAL A 15 4.13 -8.96 -16.17
N VAL A 16 5.34 -8.57 -15.76
CA VAL A 16 5.56 -7.91 -14.45
C VAL A 16 4.80 -6.57 -14.40
N LEU A 17 4.84 -5.77 -15.47
CA LEU A 17 4.12 -4.50 -15.52
C LEU A 17 2.59 -4.70 -15.49
N LEU A 18 2.07 -5.71 -16.19
CA LEU A 18 0.65 -6.08 -16.16
C LEU A 18 0.19 -6.55 -14.76
N LEU A 19 1.02 -7.32 -14.05
CA LEU A 19 0.75 -7.73 -12.67
C LEU A 19 0.67 -6.54 -11.70
N VAL A 20 1.47 -5.49 -11.93
CA VAL A 20 1.45 -4.28 -11.10
C VAL A 20 0.17 -3.46 -11.33
N ILE A 21 -0.34 -3.40 -12.56
CA ILE A 21 -1.51 -2.56 -12.93
C ILE A 21 -2.84 -3.16 -12.41
N LEU A 22 -2.93 -4.47 -12.19
CA LEU A 22 -4.16 -5.16 -11.77
C LEU A 22 -4.55 -4.95 -10.29
N THR A 23 -3.92 -4.03 -9.56
CA THR A 23 -4.25 -3.75 -8.15
C THR A 23 -4.88 -2.38 -7.90
N ALA A 24 -5.37 -1.71 -8.96
CA ALA A 24 -6.19 -0.51 -8.83
C ALA A 24 -7.63 -0.89 -8.40
N GLU A 25 -7.76 -1.45 -7.20
CA GLU A 25 -9.05 -1.64 -6.55
C GLU A 25 -9.54 -0.25 -6.10
N SER A 26 -10.69 0.16 -6.63
CA SER A 26 -11.38 1.39 -6.28
C SER A 26 -11.62 1.46 -4.78
N SER A 27 -11.02 2.43 -4.11
CA SER A 27 -11.23 2.73 -2.68
C SER A 27 -12.56 3.46 -2.45
N GLN A 28 -13.65 2.92 -2.98
CA GLN A 28 -14.98 3.52 -2.80
C GLN A 28 -15.70 2.77 -1.68
N GLY A 29 -15.43 3.21 -0.44
CA GLY A 29 -16.38 3.09 0.68
C GLY A 29 -16.19 1.93 1.65
N PHE A 30 -15.09 1.90 2.44
CA PHE A 30 -15.02 0.98 3.59
C PHE A 30 -15.07 1.65 4.98
N TRP A 31 -15.01 2.98 5.09
CA TRP A 31 -15.00 3.65 6.40
C TRP A 31 -15.91 4.88 6.43
N ASP A 32 -17.22 4.67 6.24
CA ASP A 32 -18.26 5.72 6.30
C ASP A 32 -18.52 6.23 7.74
N GLY A 33 -17.48 6.60 8.48
CA GLY A 33 -17.67 7.10 9.84
C GLY A 33 -16.50 7.83 10.49
N CYS A 34 -15.25 7.40 10.25
CA CYS A 34 -14.10 7.91 10.99
C CYS A 34 -13.20 8.74 10.07
N ASN A 35 -12.69 9.87 10.57
CA ASN A 35 -11.72 10.66 9.82
C ASN A 35 -10.43 9.85 9.66
N GLU A 36 -9.95 9.77 8.41
CA GLU A 36 -8.66 9.16 8.11
C GLU A 36 -7.70 10.18 7.52
N HIS A 37 -6.41 10.01 7.80
CA HIS A 37 -5.36 10.83 7.21
C HIS A 37 -4.12 10.00 6.90
N LEU A 38 -3.31 10.48 5.96
CA LEU A 38 -2.04 9.84 5.64
C LEU A 38 -1.07 9.95 6.82
N SER A 39 -0.39 8.86 7.15
CA SER A 39 0.69 8.86 8.14
C SER A 39 1.89 9.69 7.63
N GLY A 40 2.41 10.58 8.48
CA GLY A 40 3.60 11.40 8.15
C GLY A 40 4.93 10.73 8.45
N SER A 41 4.94 9.77 9.37
CA SER A 41 6.13 9.12 9.93
C SER A 41 6.32 7.70 9.44
N TYR A 42 5.30 7.03 8.89
CA TYR A 42 5.46 5.72 8.27
C TYR A 42 6.37 5.82 7.03
N LYS A 43 7.31 4.88 6.89
CA LYS A 43 8.31 4.85 5.80
C LYS A 43 8.23 3.57 5.00
N GLY A 44 8.33 3.71 3.68
CA GLY A 44 8.27 2.62 2.71
C GLY A 44 6.84 2.24 2.32
N ALA A 45 6.73 1.23 1.46
CA ALA A 45 5.44 0.69 1.05
C ALA A 45 4.74 0.01 2.23
N CYS A 46 3.44 0.26 2.37
CA CYS A 46 2.57 -0.37 3.36
C CYS A 46 1.77 -1.47 2.66
N TRP A 47 2.19 -2.72 2.76
CA TRP A 47 1.46 -3.83 2.16
C TRP A 47 0.30 -4.28 3.08
N PRO A 48 -0.95 -4.31 2.58
CA PRO A 48 -2.08 -4.88 3.34
C PRO A 48 -1.74 -6.28 3.86
N PHE A 49 -2.22 -6.61 5.06
CA PHE A 49 -1.99 -7.88 5.77
C PHE A 49 -0.54 -8.18 6.20
N ILE A 50 0.47 -7.51 5.62
CA ILE A 50 1.88 -7.69 5.97
C ILE A 50 2.34 -6.60 6.94
N ASN A 51 1.90 -5.35 6.70
CA ASN A 51 2.37 -4.19 7.44
C ASN A 51 1.30 -3.49 8.27
N ASP A 52 0.07 -3.98 8.30
CA ASP A 52 -1.04 -3.35 9.05
C ASP A 52 -0.69 -3.11 10.52
N ALA A 53 -0.16 -4.12 11.21
CA ALA A 53 0.22 -3.98 12.62
C ALA A 53 1.29 -2.91 12.84
N LYS A 54 2.24 -2.80 11.90
CA LYS A 54 3.30 -1.77 11.93
C LYS A 54 2.70 -0.39 11.67
N CYS A 55 1.81 -0.27 10.68
CA CYS A 55 1.11 0.97 10.37
C CYS A 55 0.28 1.47 11.56
N GLY A 56 -0.54 0.61 12.15
CA GLY A 56 -1.34 0.96 13.34
C GLY A 56 -0.49 1.42 14.52
N THR A 57 0.62 0.73 14.78
CA THR A 57 1.56 1.15 15.85
C THR A 57 2.22 2.49 15.53
N THR A 58 2.55 2.75 14.26
CA THR A 58 3.09 4.05 13.84
C THR A 58 2.06 5.16 14.04
N CYS A 59 0.81 4.96 13.64
CA CYS A 59 -0.25 5.94 13.80
C CYS A 59 -0.51 6.31 15.26
N ILE A 60 -0.56 5.32 16.17
CA ILE A 60 -0.71 5.55 17.61
C ILE A 60 0.48 6.35 18.19
N ARG A 61 1.68 6.19 17.62
CA ARG A 61 2.87 6.93 18.05
C ARG A 61 2.96 8.33 17.46
N GLU A 62 2.28 8.59 16.36
CA GLU A 62 2.28 9.90 15.68
C GLU A 62 1.45 10.94 16.42
N SER A 63 0.29 10.53 16.92
CA SER A 63 -0.62 11.40 17.66
C SER A 63 -1.44 10.58 18.65
N PHE A 64 -1.76 11.18 19.79
CA PHE A 64 -2.71 10.61 20.76
C PHE A 64 -4.16 10.62 20.23
N ASP A 65 -4.45 11.43 19.20
CA ASP A 65 -5.77 11.49 18.57
C ASP A 65 -6.01 10.33 17.59
N ASN A 66 -4.96 9.59 17.24
CA ASN A 66 -5.03 8.43 16.36
C ASN A 66 -5.38 7.17 17.16
N LEU A 67 -6.42 6.46 16.73
CA LEU A 67 -6.84 5.21 17.33
C LEU A 67 -6.04 4.02 16.81
N SER A 68 -5.77 3.99 15.49
CA SER A 68 -5.01 2.95 14.82
C SER A 68 -4.68 3.37 13.39
N GLY A 69 -4.36 2.41 12.53
CA GLY A 69 -4.16 2.63 11.11
C GLY A 69 -4.02 1.33 10.32
N THR A 70 -4.24 1.42 9.01
CA THR A 70 -4.14 0.30 8.07
C THR A 70 -3.34 0.68 6.83
N CYS A 71 -2.78 -0.32 6.19
CA CYS A 71 -2.24 -0.22 4.86
C CYS A 71 -3.36 -0.25 3.82
N HIS A 72 -3.46 0.81 3.03
CA HIS A 72 -4.32 0.86 1.86
C HIS A 72 -3.58 1.54 0.70
N THR A 73 -3.71 1.01 -0.53
CA THR A 73 -3.01 1.53 -1.73
C THR A 73 -1.50 1.74 -1.53
N PHE A 74 -0.84 0.77 -0.87
CA PHE A 74 0.59 0.83 -0.52
C PHE A 74 1.00 1.96 0.44
N GLN A 75 0.04 2.62 1.07
CA GLN A 75 0.22 3.75 1.98
C GLN A 75 -0.36 3.42 3.36
N CYS A 76 0.21 4.02 4.40
CA CYS A 76 -0.30 3.87 5.77
C CYS A 76 -1.28 5.00 6.07
N TRP A 77 -2.52 4.64 6.39
CA TRP A 77 -3.59 5.56 6.74
C TRP A 77 -3.92 5.42 8.22
N CYS A 78 -3.90 6.54 8.93
CA CYS A 78 -4.25 6.62 10.34
C CYS A 78 -5.73 6.94 10.50
N TRP A 79 -6.36 6.32 11.48
CA TRP A 79 -7.76 6.53 11.81
C TRP A 79 -7.89 7.29 13.12
N THR A 80 -8.78 8.26 13.17
CA THR A 80 -9.16 8.94 14.41
C THR A 80 -10.58 8.59 14.80
N THR A 81 -11.04 9.07 15.95
CA THR A 81 -12.44 8.93 16.37
C THR A 81 -13.38 9.53 15.33
N CYS A 82 -14.37 8.72 14.97
CA CYS A 82 -15.71 9.16 14.65
C CYS A 82 -16.31 9.85 15.91
#